data_AF-A0A5V6PT55-F1
#
_entry.id   AF-A0A5V6PT55-F1
#
_cell.length_a   1.000
_cell.length_b   1.000
_cell.length_c   1.000
_cell.angle_alpha   90.00
_cell.angle_beta   90.00
_cell.angle_gamma   90.00
#
_symmetry.space_group_name_H-M   'P 1'
#
loop_
_entity.id
_entity.type
_entity.pdbx_description
1 polymer ?
#
loop_
_entity_poly.entity_id
_entity_poly.type
_entity_poly.pdbx_seq_one_letter_code
_entity_poly.pdbx_strand_id
1 'polypeptide(L)'
;MNNLEKIEKIGTELFGPNWITPMSRLLGINDSTIRRWLTGKSRISTTIANDLPGALERKFQEVLDMANADKMSGEDVTAEMIAEIADRYEFSDEQDRKAAIDEMNNAIYEVTYLSNLESIAKKWASQ
;
A
#
# COMPACT_ATOMS: atom_id res chain seq x y z
N MET A 1 -21.69 4.56 -22.61
CA MET A 1 -20.61 3.62 -22.28
C MET A 1 -21.20 2.30 -21.81
N ASN A 2 -21.01 1.22 -22.57
CA ASN A 2 -21.47 -0.13 -22.24
C ASN A 2 -20.50 -0.82 -21.25
N ASN A 3 -20.86 -2.00 -20.73
CA ASN A 3 -20.06 -2.70 -19.72
C ASN A 3 -18.67 -3.16 -20.22
N LEU A 4 -18.51 -3.42 -21.52
CA LEU A 4 -17.22 -3.75 -22.13
C LEU A 4 -16.31 -2.52 -22.20
N GLU A 5 -16.84 -1.39 -22.67
CA GLU A 5 -16.12 -0.12 -22.70
C GLU A 5 -15.72 0.33 -21.29
N LYS A 6 -16.56 0.07 -20.27
CA LYS A 6 -16.24 0.35 -18.87
C LYS A 6 -15.05 -0.47 -18.38
N ILE A 7 -15.08 -1.79 -18.54
CA ILE A 7 -14.01 -2.67 -18.03
C ILE A 7 -12.69 -2.41 -18.76
N GLU A 8 -12.73 -2.13 -20.06
CA GLU A 8 -11.54 -1.78 -20.85
C GLU A 8 -10.93 -0.46 -20.41
N LYS A 9 -11.75 0.59 -20.24
CA LYS A 9 -11.27 1.90 -19.80
C LYS A 9 -10.69 1.84 -18.39
N ILE A 10 -11.40 1.20 -17.45
CA ILE A 10 -10.93 1.05 -16.06
C ILE A 10 -9.64 0.22 -16.01
N GLY A 11 -9.60 -0.91 -16.74
CA GLY A 11 -8.41 -1.74 -16.79
C GLY A 11 -7.20 -0.97 -17.32
N THR A 12 -7.36 -0.26 -18.44
CA THR A 12 -6.28 0.52 -19.05
C THR A 12 -5.80 1.63 -18.13
N GLU A 13 -6.70 2.31 -17.43
CA GLU A 13 -6.35 3.38 -16.48
C GLU A 13 -5.54 2.84 -15.30
N LEU A 14 -5.94 1.70 -14.74
CA LEU A 14 -5.32 1.15 -13.53
C LEU A 14 -4.01 0.39 -13.82
N PHE A 15 -3.93 -0.28 -14.96
CA PHE A 15 -2.89 -1.28 -15.23
C PHE A 15 -2.17 -1.09 -16.58
N GLY A 16 -2.54 -0.07 -17.35
CA GLY A 16 -1.95 0.22 -18.65
C GLY A 16 -2.32 -0.80 -19.74
N PRO A 17 -1.51 -0.90 -20.81
CA PRO A 17 -1.85 -1.72 -21.99
C PRO A 17 -2.04 -3.22 -21.71
N ASN A 18 -1.44 -3.74 -20.63
CA ASN A 18 -1.49 -5.17 -20.27
C ASN A 18 -2.56 -5.47 -19.21
N TRP A 19 -3.64 -4.69 -19.16
CA TRP A 19 -4.62 -4.70 -18.07
C TRP A 19 -5.43 -5.98 -17.87
N ILE A 20 -5.55 -6.83 -18.89
CA ILE A 20 -6.43 -8.02 -18.84
C ILE A 20 -6.02 -8.97 -17.70
N THR A 21 -4.71 -9.24 -17.55
CA THR A 21 -4.19 -10.15 -16.52
C THR A 21 -4.32 -9.61 -15.09
N PRO A 22 -3.97 -8.35 -14.77
CA PRO A 22 -4.21 -7.81 -13.43
C PRO A 22 -5.72 -7.64 -13.13
N MET A 23 -6.54 -7.28 -14.12
CA MET A 23 -7.99 -7.18 -13.93
C MET A 23 -8.65 -8.54 -13.66
N SER A 24 -8.20 -9.61 -14.32
CA SER A 24 -8.72 -10.96 -14.07
C SER A 24 -8.41 -11.42 -12.64
N ARG A 25 -7.20 -11.15 -12.16
CA ARG A 25 -6.79 -11.41 -10.77
C ARG A 25 -7.62 -10.61 -9.77
N LEU A 26 -7.84 -9.32 -10.04
CA LEU A 26 -8.69 -8.45 -9.21
C LEU A 26 -10.12 -9.01 -9.09
N LEU A 27 -10.68 -9.47 -10.20
CA LEU A 27 -12.03 -10.00 -10.26
C LEU A 27 -12.15 -11.48 -9.85
N GLY A 28 -11.04 -12.17 -9.59
CA GLY A 28 -11.03 -13.60 -9.25
C GLY A 28 -11.49 -14.51 -10.41
N ILE A 29 -11.22 -14.11 -11.66
CA ILE A 29 -11.62 -14.84 -12.88
C ILE A 29 -10.41 -15.14 -13.77
N ASN A 30 -10.60 -15.97 -14.79
CA ASN A 30 -9.56 -16.26 -15.79
C ASN A 30 -9.45 -15.13 -16.82
N ASP A 31 -8.22 -14.84 -17.28
CA ASP A 31 -7.94 -13.92 -18.41
C ASP A 31 -8.76 -14.28 -19.66
N SER A 32 -8.93 -15.58 -19.91
CA SER A 32 -9.70 -16.10 -21.04
C SER A 32 -11.17 -15.68 -20.99
N THR A 33 -11.73 -15.49 -19.79
CA THR A 33 -13.10 -15.01 -19.59
C THR A 33 -13.23 -13.57 -20.05
N ILE A 34 -12.31 -12.68 -19.66
CA ILE A 34 -12.29 -11.28 -20.10
C ILE A 34 -12.13 -11.20 -21.63
N ARG A 35 -11.21 -11.97 -22.21
CA ARG A 35 -11.00 -12.01 -23.67
C ARG A 35 -12.25 -12.49 -24.42
N ARG A 36 -13.00 -13.45 -23.87
CA ARG A 36 -14.28 -13.91 -24.45
C ARG A 36 -15.35 -12.82 -24.41
N TRP A 37 -15.37 -11.97 -23.38
CA TRP A 37 -16.27 -10.81 -23.34
C TRP A 37 -15.92 -9.78 -24.41
N LEU A 38 -14.63 -9.41 -24.51
CA LEU A 38 -14.15 -8.44 -25.50
C LEU A 38 -14.40 -8.88 -26.95
N THR A 39 -14.35 -10.19 -27.21
CA THR A 39 -14.62 -10.76 -28.55
C THR A 39 -16.09 -11.09 -28.79
N GLY A 40 -16.99 -10.82 -27.83
CA GLY A 40 -18.41 -11.13 -27.95
C GLY A 40 -18.76 -12.63 -27.89
N LYS A 41 -17.79 -13.51 -27.64
CA LYS A 41 -17.98 -14.97 -27.49
C LYS A 41 -18.73 -15.34 -26.21
N SER A 42 -18.82 -14.43 -25.25
CA SER A 42 -19.63 -14.54 -24.05
C SER A 42 -20.23 -13.18 -23.70
N ARG A 43 -21.44 -13.16 -23.15
CA ARG A 43 -21.96 -11.95 -22.51
C ARG A 43 -21.18 -11.68 -21.23
N ILE A 44 -20.90 -10.41 -20.95
CA ILE A 44 -20.41 -9.99 -19.64
C ILE A 44 -21.52 -10.22 -18.63
N SER A 45 -21.18 -10.88 -17.51
CA SER A 45 -22.16 -11.09 -16.45
C SER A 45 -22.63 -9.73 -15.94
N THR A 46 -23.95 -9.53 -15.81
CA THR A 46 -24.52 -8.31 -15.22
C THR A 46 -24.04 -8.08 -13.80
N THR A 47 -23.64 -9.15 -13.09
CA THR A 47 -23.05 -9.08 -11.77
C THR A 47 -21.73 -8.29 -11.79
N ILE A 48 -20.92 -8.36 -12.85
CA ILE A 48 -19.60 -7.70 -12.89
C ILE A 48 -19.69 -6.18 -12.95
N ALA A 49 -20.75 -5.64 -13.57
CA ALA A 49 -20.98 -4.20 -13.53
C ALA A 49 -21.24 -3.69 -12.10
N ASN A 50 -21.76 -4.56 -11.22
CA ASN A 50 -22.00 -4.28 -9.81
C ASN A 50 -20.84 -4.71 -8.91
N ASP A 51 -20.12 -5.78 -9.28
CA ASP A 51 -19.04 -6.37 -8.49
C ASP A 51 -17.71 -5.63 -8.69
N LEU A 52 -17.48 -5.04 -9.87
CA LEU A 52 -16.22 -4.34 -10.19
C LEU A 52 -15.98 -3.14 -9.25
N PRO A 53 -16.94 -2.23 -8.99
CA PRO A 53 -16.75 -1.18 -7.99
C PRO A 53 -16.37 -1.72 -6.62
N GLY A 54 -17.08 -2.74 -6.12
CA GLY A 54 -16.81 -3.33 -4.81
C GLY A 54 -15.47 -4.08 -4.74
N ALA A 55 -15.05 -4.74 -5.81
CA ALA A 55 -13.74 -5.39 -5.89
C ALA A 55 -12.60 -4.35 -5.89
N LEU A 56 -12.77 -3.24 -6.62
CA LEU A 56 -11.82 -2.13 -6.63
C LEU A 56 -11.72 -1.46 -5.27
N GLU A 57 -12.87 -1.14 -4.65
CA GLU A 57 -12.92 -0.51 -3.33
C GLU A 57 -12.24 -1.37 -2.28
N ARG A 58 -12.54 -2.68 -2.22
CA ARG A 58 -11.85 -3.61 -1.32
C ARG A 58 -10.35 -3.62 -1.57
N LYS A 59 -9.92 -3.72 -2.83
CA LYS A 59 -8.49 -3.80 -3.13
C LYS A 59 -7.76 -2.51 -2.78
N PHE A 60 -8.39 -1.37 -3.02
CA PHE A 60 -7.85 -0.07 -2.67
C PHE A 60 -7.74 0.09 -1.15
N GLN A 61 -8.77 -0.32 -0.39
CA GLN A 61 -8.75 -0.29 1.06
C GLN A 61 -7.64 -1.19 1.63
N GLU A 62 -7.48 -2.42 1.13
CA GLU A 62 -6.38 -3.30 1.54
C GLU A 62 -5.01 -2.63 1.36
N VAL A 63 -4.79 -1.96 0.23
CA VAL A 63 -3.51 -1.28 -0.06
C VAL A 63 -3.32 -0.06 0.83
N LEU A 64 -4.39 0.70 1.11
CA LEU A 64 -4.34 1.81 2.06
C LEU A 64 -4.02 1.34 3.47
N ASP A 65 -4.63 0.24 3.92
CA ASP A 65 -4.37 -0.33 5.24
C ASP A 65 -2.90 -0.76 5.36
N MET A 66 -2.34 -1.37 4.30
CA MET A 66 -0.91 -1.69 4.24
C MET A 66 -0.02 -0.45 4.28
N ALA A 67 -0.37 0.59 3.50
CA ALA A 67 0.40 1.83 3.44
C ALA A 67 0.34 2.65 4.74
N ASN A 68 -0.71 2.46 5.55
CA ASN A 68 -0.90 3.13 6.83
C ASN A 68 -0.67 2.20 8.02
N ALA A 69 -0.11 1.00 7.82
CA ALA A 69 -0.01 -0.02 8.86
C ALA A 69 0.81 0.42 10.08
N ASP A 70 1.77 1.32 9.87
CA ASP A 70 2.67 1.88 10.86
C ASP A 70 2.39 3.38 11.14
N LYS A 71 1.25 3.89 10.66
CA LYS A 71 0.82 5.26 10.90
C LYS A 71 0.26 5.39 12.30
N MET A 72 0.72 6.41 13.03
CA MET A 72 0.28 6.72 14.39
C MET A 72 0.07 8.23 14.56
N SER A 73 -0.74 8.57 15.57
CA SER A 73 -0.75 9.94 16.10
C SER A 73 0.60 10.20 16.76
N GLY A 74 1.17 11.40 16.58
CA GLY A 74 2.39 11.78 17.29
C GLY A 74 2.25 11.71 18.81
N GLU A 75 1.06 11.96 19.33
CA GLU A 75 0.76 11.87 20.77
C GLU A 75 0.81 10.44 21.31
N ASP A 76 0.61 9.44 20.43
CA ASP A 76 0.65 8.02 20.78
C ASP A 76 2.08 7.44 20.64
N VAL A 77 3.02 8.20 20.06
CA VAL A 77 4.43 7.77 19.96
C VAL A 77 5.12 8.03 21.29
N THR A 78 5.48 6.96 21.98
CA THR A 78 6.12 7.03 23.31
C THR A 78 7.64 6.98 23.21
N ALA A 79 8.32 7.47 24.26
CA ALA A 79 9.78 7.37 24.37
C ALA A 79 10.26 5.91 24.40
N GLU A 80 9.47 5.01 25.00
CA GLU A 80 9.74 3.56 24.99
C GLU A 80 9.73 3.00 23.57
N MET A 81 8.76 3.38 22.73
CA MET A 81 8.70 2.93 21.34
C MET A 81 9.89 3.43 20.51
N ILE A 82 10.34 4.66 20.73
CA ILE A 82 11.52 5.21 20.07
C ILE A 82 12.78 4.45 20.48
N ALA A 83 12.91 4.13 21.78
CA ALA A 83 14.00 3.32 22.30
C ALA A 83 13.97 1.90 21.71
N GLU A 84 12.79 1.26 21.63
CA GLU A 84 12.62 -0.05 21.00
C GLU A 84 12.98 -0.04 19.51
N ILE A 85 12.73 1.07 18.79
CA ILE A 85 13.16 1.22 17.40
C ILE A 85 14.68 1.34 17.32
N ALA A 86 15.30 2.16 18.18
CA ALA A 86 16.77 2.27 18.24
C ALA A 86 17.41 0.91 18.52
N ASP A 87 16.91 0.19 19.52
CA ASP A 87 17.50 -1.07 20.02
C ASP A 87 17.46 -2.22 18.99
N ARG A 88 16.74 -2.06 17.86
CA ARG A 88 16.78 -3.00 16.72
C ARG A 88 18.07 -2.89 15.89
N TYR A 89 18.86 -1.84 16.10
CA TYR A 89 20.07 -1.56 15.34
C TYR A 89 21.30 -1.54 16.24
N GLU A 90 22.43 -1.96 15.69
CA GLU A 90 23.73 -1.86 16.36
C GLU A 90 24.37 -0.51 16.02
N PHE A 91 24.55 0.34 17.02
CA PHE A 91 25.23 1.64 16.86
C PHE A 91 26.72 1.51 17.18
N SER A 92 27.53 2.32 16.50
CA SER A 92 28.98 2.38 16.68
C SER A 92 29.36 2.79 18.11
N ASP A 93 28.62 3.73 18.72
CA ASP A 93 28.74 4.09 20.13
C ASP A 93 27.42 4.64 20.72
N GLU A 94 27.42 4.94 22.02
CA GLU A 94 26.24 5.47 22.73
C GLU A 94 25.89 6.91 22.29
N GLN A 95 26.84 7.67 21.75
CA GLN A 95 26.57 9.02 21.26
C GLN A 95 25.74 8.97 19.98
N ASP A 96 26.04 8.05 19.06
CA ASP A 96 25.25 7.82 17.85
C ASP A 96 23.85 7.32 18.17
N ARG A 97 23.72 6.40 19.14
CA ARG A 97 22.43 5.95 19.64
C ARG A 97 21.59 7.11 20.18
N LYS A 98 22.19 7.98 20.99
CA LYS A 98 21.51 9.15 21.54
C LYS A 98 21.12 10.14 20.45
N ALA A 99 22.00 10.41 19.49
CA ALA A 99 21.71 11.28 18.35
C ALA A 99 20.54 10.73 17.49
N ALA A 100 20.48 9.41 17.31
CA ALA A 100 19.37 8.76 16.61
C ALA A 100 18.03 8.95 17.36
N ILE A 101 18.02 8.76 18.68
CA ILE A 101 16.84 8.99 19.52
C ILE A 101 16.41 10.45 19.49
N ASP A 102 17.34 11.40 19.55
CA ASP A 102 17.03 12.83 19.48
C ASP A 102 16.47 13.20 18.10
N GLU A 103 17.04 12.69 17.00
CA GLU A 103 16.51 12.93 15.64
C GLU A 103 15.11 12.29 15.45
N MET A 104 14.89 11.08 15.97
CA MET A 104 13.57 10.44 15.95
C MET A 104 12.52 11.23 16.74
N ASN A 105 12.84 11.70 17.94
CA ASN A 105 11.94 12.54 18.73
C ASN A 105 11.54 13.83 17.99
N ASN A 106 12.50 14.48 17.33
CA ASN A 106 12.24 15.69 16.55
C ASN A 106 11.45 15.45 15.25
N ALA A 107 11.34 14.19 14.82
CA ALA A 107 10.58 13.78 13.65
C ALA A 107 9.14 13.33 13.99
N ILE A 108 8.73 13.42 15.27
CA ILE A 108 7.36 13.15 15.69
C ILE A 108 6.49 14.37 15.43
N TYR A 109 5.47 14.17 14.60
CA TYR A 109 4.44 15.16 14.28
C TYR A 109 3.06 14.56 14.50
N GLU A 110 2.00 15.36 14.33
CA GLU A 110 0.60 14.93 14.47
C GLU A 110 0.31 13.60 13.75
N VAL A 111 0.87 13.42 12.55
CA VAL A 111 0.89 12.14 11.84
C VAL A 111 2.32 11.67 11.70
N THR A 112 2.62 10.52 12.31
CA THR A 112 3.96 9.91 12.28
C THR A 112 3.88 8.48 11.75
N TYR A 113 4.84 8.10 10.91
CA TYR A 113 5.00 6.72 10.44
C TYR A 113 6.21 6.12 11.14
N LEU A 114 6.06 4.98 11.80
CA LEU A 114 7.17 4.34 12.52
C LEU A 114 8.32 3.96 11.57
N SER A 115 8.02 3.63 10.31
CA SER A 115 9.02 3.38 9.27
C SER A 115 9.92 4.59 8.97
N ASN A 116 9.43 5.82 9.16
CA ASN A 116 10.25 7.01 9.05
C ASN A 116 11.25 7.11 10.23
N LEU A 117 10.79 6.78 11.44
CA LEU A 117 11.66 6.72 12.62
C LEU A 117 12.70 5.61 12.48
N GLU A 118 12.30 4.43 11.98
CA GLU A 118 13.23 3.34 11.67
C GLU A 118 14.28 3.75 10.63
N SER A 119 13.89 4.53 9.62
CA SER A 119 14.83 5.05 8.62
C SER A 119 15.88 5.97 9.22
N ILE A 120 15.50 6.78 10.22
CA ILE A 120 16.44 7.62 11.00
C ILE A 120 17.38 6.74 11.81
N ALA A 121 16.87 5.76 12.56
CA ALA A 121 17.70 4.85 13.36
C ALA A 121 18.71 4.10 12.48
N LYS A 122 18.26 3.55 11.35
CA LYS A 122 19.10 2.86 10.38
C LYS A 122 20.20 3.74 9.80
N LYS A 123 19.89 5.00 9.49
CA LYS A 123 20.87 5.99 9.00
C LYS A 123 22.01 6.17 10.00
N TRP A 124 21.69 6.34 11.28
CA TRP A 124 22.70 6.51 12.35
C TRP A 124 23.50 5.23 12.62
N ALA A 125 22.85 4.07 12.61
CA ALA A 125 23.54 2.78 12.77
C ALA A 125 24.51 2.44 11.63
N SER A 126 24.39 3.12 10.48
CA SER A 126 25.27 2.93 9.33
C SER A 126 26.42 3.95 9.21
N GLN A 127 26.58 4.83 10.21
CA GLN A 127 27.71 5.78 10.30
C GLN A 127 28.92 5.14 10.95
#